data_AF-A0A2M8BXY9-F1
#
_entry.id   AF-A0A2M8BXY9-F1
#
_cell.length_a   1.000
_cell.length_b   1.000
_cell.length_c   1.000
_cell.angle_alpha   90.00
_cell.angle_beta   90.00
_cell.angle_gamma   90.00
#
_symmetry.space_group_name_H-M   'P 1'
#
loop_
_entity.id
_entity.type
_entity.pdbx_description
1 polymer ?
#
loop_
_entity_poly.entity_id
_entity_poly.type
_entity_poly.pdbx_seq_one_letter_code
_entity_poly.pdbx_strand_id
1 'polypeptide(L)' 'MAKITDEQIKEMMKLRREGKSDNEIALIVGCHRQTVRAYLRERQSSILVDEVKKEILKEELLRHFKEVADFAAKE' A
#
# COMPACT_ATOMS: atom_id res chain seq x y z
N MET A 1 -23.61 7.35 -7.06
CA MET A 1 -22.52 7.68 -6.12
C MET A 1 -21.21 7.44 -6.84
N ALA A 2 -20.33 8.45 -6.94
CA ALA A 2 -19.02 8.27 -7.54
C ALA A 2 -18.19 7.29 -6.68
N LYS A 3 -17.59 6.28 -7.30
CA LYS A 3 -16.72 5.32 -6.63
C LYS A 3 -15.38 6.01 -6.36
N ILE A 4 -14.83 5.87 -5.15
CA ILE A 4 -13.50 6.37 -4.82
C ILE A 4 -12.45 5.65 -5.69
N THR A 5 -11.51 6.39 -6.26
CA THR A 5 -10.43 5.85 -7.09
C THR A 5 -9.21 5.44 -6.26
N ASP A 6 -8.37 4.55 -6.78
CA ASP A 6 -7.15 4.13 -6.08
C ASP A 6 -6.20 5.29 -5.76
N GLU A 7 -6.16 6.30 -6.62
CA GLU A 7 -5.39 7.54 -6.42
C GLU A 7 -5.93 8.32 -5.21
N GLN A 8 -7.25 8.48 -5.12
CA GLN A 8 -7.87 9.12 -3.95
C GLN A 8 -7.57 8.35 -2.67
N ILE A 9 -7.59 7.01 -2.70
CA ILE A 9 -7.23 6.22 -1.52
C ILE A 9 -5.74 6.40 -1.18
N LYS A 10 -4.83 6.43 -2.17
CA LYS A 10 -3.41 6.72 -1.91
C LYS A 10 -3.22 8.08 -1.25
N GLU A 11 -3.95 9.09 -1.72
CA GLU A 11 -3.92 10.44 -1.14
C GLU A 11 -4.45 10.46 0.29
N MET A 12 -5.57 9.79 0.59
CA MET A 12 -6.08 9.65 1.96
C MET A 12 -5.03 9.06 2.91
N MET A 13 -4.30 8.03 2.47
CA MET A 13 -3.28 7.37 3.27
C MET A 13 -2.07 8.29 3.52
N LYS A 14 -1.65 9.03 2.49
CA LYS A 14 -0.55 10.00 2.59
C LYS A 14 -0.87 11.09 3.61
N LEU A 15 -2.02 11.74 3.46
CA LEU A 15 -2.46 12.81 4.38
C LEU A 15 -2.63 12.31 5.82
N ARG A 16 -3.08 11.06 6.00
CA ARG A 16 -3.17 10.45 7.34
C ARG A 16 -1.80 10.26 7.99
N ARG A 17 -0.78 9.87 7.21
CA ARG A 17 0.62 9.75 7.69
C ARG A 17 1.22 11.10 8.05
N GLU A 18 0.79 12.17 7.37
CA GLU A 18 1.14 13.55 7.70
C GLU A 18 0.40 14.10 8.94
N GLY A 19 -0.48 13.29 9.56
CA GLY A 19 -1.19 13.66 10.79
C GLY A 19 -2.51 14.42 10.58
N LYS A 20 -3.02 14.50 9.34
CA LYS A 20 -4.30 15.16 9.05
C LYS A 20 -5.49 14.41 9.64
N SER A 21 -6.49 15.17 10.09
CA SER A 21 -7.76 14.63 10.57
C SER A 21 -8.65 14.13 9.42
N ASP A 22 -9.56 13.19 9.71
CA ASP A 22 -10.49 12.64 8.70
C ASP A 22 -11.32 13.73 7.99
N ASN A 23 -11.63 14.84 8.68
CA ASN A 23 -12.35 15.97 8.10
C ASN A 23 -11.47 16.77 7.12
N GLU A 24 -10.21 17.03 7.46
CA GLU A 24 -9.28 17.70 6.53
C GLU A 24 -9.03 16.84 5.30
N ILE A 25 -8.86 15.52 5.48
CA ILE A 25 -8.67 14.58 4.39
C ILE A 25 -9.89 14.56 3.47
N ALA A 26 -11.09 14.53 4.06
CA ALA A 26 -12.35 14.57 3.31
C ALA A 26 -12.48 15.82 2.45
N LEU A 27 -12.08 16.98 2.99
CA LEU A 27 -12.06 18.25 2.26
C LEU A 27 -11.05 18.24 1.11
N ILE A 28 -9.84 17.73 1.33
CA ILE A 28 -8.77 17.69 0.33
C ILE A 28 -9.11 16.72 -0.81
N VAL A 29 -9.63 15.54 -0.47
CA VAL A 29 -9.94 14.48 -1.44
C VAL A 29 -11.30 14.67 -2.12
N GLY A 30 -12.15 15.54 -1.57
CA GLY A 30 -13.48 15.83 -2.11
C GLY A 30 -14.49 14.72 -1.86
N CYS A 31 -14.49 14.12 -0.67
CA CYS A 31 -15.42 13.05 -0.31
C CYS A 31 -16.01 13.23 1.10
N HIS A 32 -16.90 12.34 1.53
CA HIS A 32 -17.50 12.42 2.86
C HIS A 32 -16.57 11.82 3.93
N ARG A 33 -16.56 12.39 5.15
CA ARG A 33 -15.68 11.91 6.25
C ARG A 33 -15.86 10.42 6.57
N GLN A 34 -17.08 9.90 6.42
CA GLN A 34 -17.35 8.47 6.67
C GLN A 34 -16.67 7.58 5.64
N THR A 35 -16.56 8.06 4.39
CA THR A 35 -15.83 7.38 3.32
C THR A 35 -14.35 7.29 3.69
N VAL A 36 -13.73 8.41 4.07
CA VAL A 36 -12.33 8.43 4.54
C VAL A 36 -12.12 7.42 5.67
N ARG A 37 -12.98 7.47 6.71
CA ARG A 37 -12.86 6.57 7.87
C ARG A 37 -12.99 5.09 7.50
N ALA A 38 -13.87 4.74 6.56
CA ALA A 38 -14.03 3.37 6.08
C ALA A 38 -12.76 2.87 5.38
N TYR A 39 -12.25 3.62 4.40
CA TYR A 39 -11.07 3.26 3.63
C TYR A 39 -9.79 3.21 4.48
N LEU A 40 -9.61 4.16 5.40
CA LEU A 40 -8.46 4.17 6.31
C LEU A 40 -8.46 2.96 7.25
N ARG A 41 -9.63 2.56 7.77
CA ARG A 41 -9.77 1.40 8.66
C ARG A 41 -9.50 0.08 7.92
N GLU A 42 -10.07 -0.08 6.73
CA GLU A 42 -9.91 -1.29 5.92
C GLU A 42 -8.45 -1.49 5.49
N ARG A 43 -7.75 -0.42 5.12
CA ARG A 43 -6.34 -0.48 4.70
C ARG A 43 -5.32 -0.59 5.83
N GLN A 44 -5.62 -0.18 7.07
CA GLN A 44 -4.69 -0.38 8.18
C GLN A 44 -4.33 -1.86 8.37
N SER A 45 -5.29 -2.76 8.16
CA SER A 45 -5.06 -4.19 8.20
C SER A 45 -4.29 -4.72 6.98
N SER A 46 -4.38 -4.04 5.83
CA SER A 46 -3.76 -4.50 4.58
C SER A 46 -2.32 -4.05 4.40
N ILE A 47 -1.92 -2.88 4.92
CA ILE A 47 -0.53 -2.38 4.75
C ILE A 47 0.50 -3.34 5.32
N LEU A 48 0.28 -3.82 6.56
CA LEU A 48 1.21 -4.75 7.21
C LEU A 48 1.33 -6.05 6.40
N VAL A 49 0.22 -6.51 5.83
CA VAL A 49 0.20 -7.72 4.99
C VAL A 49 0.94 -7.48 3.67
N ASP A 50 0.78 -6.30 3.06
CA ASP A 50 1.44 -5.97 1.79
C ASP A 50 2.96 -5.78 1.98
N GLU A 51 3.40 -5.20 3.08
CA GLU A 51 4.82 -5.08 3.44
C GLU A 51 5.46 -6.44 3.66
N VAL A 52 4.80 -7.34 4.42
CA VAL A 52 5.28 -8.72 4.62
C VAL A 52 5.36 -9.47 3.29
N LYS A 53 4.34 -9.36 2.43
CA LYS A 53 4.35 -9.99 1.10
C LYS A 53 5.50 -9.46 0.23
N LYS A 54 5.79 -8.17 0.29
CA LYS A 54 6.87 -7.55 -0.47
C LYS A 54 8.23 -8.10 -0.06
N GLU A 55 8.48 -8.25 1.25
CA GLU A 55 9.73 -8.83 1.74
C GLU A 55 9.87 -10.31 1.34
N ILE A 56 8.81 -11.11 1.49
CA ILE A 56 8.81 -12.51 1.03
C ILE A 56 9.15 -12.61 -0.46
N LEU A 57 8.51 -11.77 -1.29
CA LEU A 57 8.76 -11.77 -2.73
C LEU A 57 10.20 -11.40 -3.07
N LYS A 58 10.77 -10.42 -2.35
CA LYS A 58 12.15 -9.99 -2.54
C LYS A 58 13.14 -11.09 -2.16
N GLU A 59 12.91 -11.78 -1.05
CA GLU A 59 13.73 -12.93 -0.64
C GLU A 59 13.69 -14.05 -1.66
N GLU A 60 12.51 -14.38 -2.18
CA GLU A 60 12.35 -15.43 -3.18
C GLU A 60 13.03 -15.07 -4.51
N LEU A 61 12.91 -13.81 -4.94
CA LEU A 61 13.57 -13.33 -6.14
C LEU A 61 15.10 -13.38 -6.02
N LEU A 62 15.65 -12.99 -4.87
CA LEU A 62 17.09 -13.07 -4.59
C LEU A 62 17.59 -14.52 -4.61
N ARG A 63 16.82 -15.44 -4.04
CA ARG A 63 17.12 -16.88 -4.08
C ARG A 63 17.18 -17.39 -5.51
N HIS A 64 16.18 -17.05 -6.32
CA HIS A 64 16.13 -17.47 -7.72
C HIS A 64 17.31 -16.93 -8.53
N PHE A 65 17.66 -15.64 -8.36
CA PHE A 65 18.84 -15.09 -9.04
C PHE A 65 20.15 -15.77 -8.62
N LYS A 66 20.27 -16.18 -7.36
CA LYS A 66 21.42 -16.94 -6.90
C LYS A 66 21.50 -18.32 -7.56
N GLU A 67 20.38 -19.03 -7.67
CA GLU A 67 20.34 -20.33 -8.35
C GLU A 67 20.75 -20.23 -9.83
N VAL A 68 20.27 -19.19 -10.53
CA VAL A 68 20.63 -18.93 -11.92
C VAL A 68 22.12 -18.59 -12.04
N ALA A 69 22.67 -17.79 -11.13
CA ALA A 69 24.09 -17.46 -11.11
C ALA A 69 24.97 -18.70 -10.84
N ASP A 70 24.58 -19.53 -9.87
CA ASP A 70 25.28 -20.78 -9.55
C ASP A 70 25.22 -21.79 -10.70
N PHE A 71 24.13 -21.80 -11.48
CA PHE A 71 24.01 -22.60 -12.70
C PHE A 71 24.98 -22.10 -13.78
N ALA A 72 24.99 -20.80 -14.05
CA ALA A 72 25.86 -20.19 -15.05
C ALA A 72 27.37 -20.31 -14.71
N ALA A 73 27.72 -20.41 -13.43
CA ALA A 73 29.11 -20.56 -12.97
C ALA A 73 29.63 -22.02 -13.00
N LYS A 74 28.78 -23.00 -13.33
CA LYS A 74 29.13 -24.43 -13.39
C LYS A 74 29.43 -24.92 -14.82
N GLU A 75 29.32 -24.07 -15.83
CA GLU A 75 29.81 -24.29 -17.21
C GLU A 75 31.15 -23.56 -17.44
#